data_AF-A0A3M2HLT1-F1
#
_entry.id   AF-A0A3M2HLT1-F1
#
_cell.length_a   1.000
_cell.length_b   1.000
_cell.length_c   1.000
_cell.angle_alpha   90.00
_cell.angle_beta   90.00
_cell.angle_gamma   90.00
#
_symmetry.space_group_name_H-M   'P 1'
#
loop_
_entity.id
_entity.type
_entity.pdbx_description
1 polymer ?
#
loop_
_entity_poly.entity_id
_entity_poly.type
_entity_poly.pdbx_seq_one_letter_code
_entity_poly.pdbx_strand_id
1 'polypeptide(L)'
;MAKVMQGMYYHEETLMMQASENDINFQVLTRFRKQIGLPSTVENETLLRNWRLIRERENRFHPTIAAILLFGYEPQSFVPYAYISAARIPGTDPATPPSDGKRIEGTLFSMAEDAGRFLRLHLQVAHKIEGFEPESHPELPEVALRETIVNALVHRDYTISAPIRLFIFDDRVEVRSPGVLPNTVTLDMVKSGLAHVLRNPILYSFFNRAGLVTDTGNGILRVIRSVKDAVGREPEIKLEGNEVVVVLPRKAGAE
;
A
#
# COMPACT_ATOMS: atom_id res chain seq x y z
N MET A 1 8.63 -28.60 -30.87
CA MET A 1 7.79 -28.37 -29.67
C MET A 1 8.71 -27.98 -28.52
N ALA A 2 9.17 -26.72 -28.51
CA ALA A 2 10.01 -26.21 -27.44
C ALA A 2 9.12 -25.86 -26.24
N LYS A 3 9.37 -26.53 -25.12
CA LYS A 3 8.75 -26.29 -23.82
C LYS A 3 9.16 -24.88 -23.40
N VAL A 4 8.29 -23.89 -23.64
CA VAL A 4 8.51 -22.52 -23.17
C VAL A 4 8.57 -22.57 -21.66
N MET A 5 9.76 -22.28 -21.12
CA MET A 5 9.98 -22.02 -19.72
C MET A 5 9.20 -20.73 -19.39
N GLN A 6 7.97 -20.86 -18.90
CA GLN A 6 7.21 -19.74 -18.34
C GLN A 6 7.96 -19.27 -17.08
N GLY A 7 8.94 -18.38 -17.28
CA GLY A 7 9.44 -17.57 -16.19
C GLY A 7 8.28 -16.78 -15.61
N MET A 8 8.13 -16.76 -14.29
CA MET A 8 7.17 -15.88 -13.63
C MET A 8 7.54 -14.43 -13.98
N TYR A 9 6.72 -13.77 -14.80
CA TYR A 9 6.91 -12.36 -15.16
C TYR A 9 6.26 -11.50 -14.09
N TYR A 10 7.07 -10.82 -13.27
CA TYR A 10 6.59 -9.82 -12.34
C TYR A 10 6.63 -8.45 -13.02
N HIS A 11 5.47 -7.80 -13.15
CA HIS A 11 5.37 -6.51 -13.83
C HIS A 11 6.27 -5.44 -13.20
N GLU A 12 6.48 -5.50 -11.88
CA GLU A 12 7.37 -4.58 -11.16
C GLU A 12 8.84 -4.65 -11.62
N GLU A 13 9.28 -5.75 -12.25
CA GLU A 13 10.63 -5.92 -12.81
C GLU A 13 10.78 -5.33 -14.23
N THR A 14 9.69 -4.81 -14.82
CA THR A 14 9.73 -4.21 -16.16
C THR A 14 10.68 -3.00 -16.17
N LEU A 15 11.54 -2.91 -17.18
CA LEU A 15 12.47 -1.79 -17.32
C LEU A 15 11.75 -0.58 -17.91
N MET A 16 11.97 0.58 -17.27
CA MET A 16 11.55 1.87 -17.80
C MET A 16 12.64 2.39 -18.72
N MET A 17 12.54 2.08 -20.02
CA MET A 17 13.53 2.48 -21.03
C MET A 17 13.67 4.00 -21.17
N GLN A 18 12.61 4.74 -20.84
CA GLN A 18 12.57 6.20 -20.80
C GLN A 18 13.16 6.81 -19.52
N ALA A 19 13.53 5.99 -18.53
CA ALA A 19 14.13 6.42 -17.28
C ALA A 19 15.60 6.00 -17.19
N SER A 20 16.34 6.67 -16.30
CA SER A 20 17.75 6.44 -16.02
C SER A 20 18.01 6.39 -14.50
N GLU A 21 19.24 6.11 -14.11
CA GLU A 21 19.67 6.18 -12.71
C GLU A 21 19.47 7.57 -12.06
N ASN A 22 19.44 8.65 -12.86
CA ASN A 22 19.22 10.00 -12.35
C ASN A 22 17.78 10.23 -11.85
N ASP A 23 16.85 9.36 -12.27
CA ASP A 23 15.47 9.41 -11.81
C ASP A 23 15.30 8.75 -10.42
N ILE A 24 16.35 8.07 -9.92
CA ILE A 24 16.41 7.50 -8.57
C ILE A 24 16.90 8.54 -7.58
N ASN A 25 16.10 8.80 -6.56
CA ASN A 25 16.45 9.63 -5.41
C ASN A 25 17.35 8.85 -4.43
N PHE A 26 18.66 8.99 -4.63
CA PHE A 26 19.67 8.36 -3.77
C PHE A 26 19.64 8.84 -2.31
N GLN A 27 19.04 9.99 -1.99
CA GLN A 27 18.87 10.42 -0.61
C GLN A 27 17.84 9.54 0.11
N VAL A 28 16.72 9.23 -0.56
CA VAL A 28 15.71 8.29 -0.03
C VAL A 28 16.30 6.89 0.10
N LEU A 29 17.05 6.42 -0.90
CA LEU A 29 17.78 5.15 -0.82
C LEU A 29 18.74 5.11 0.38
N THR A 30 19.49 6.19 0.60
CA THR A 30 20.44 6.28 1.73
C THR A 30 19.73 6.24 3.08
N ARG A 31 18.59 6.94 3.21
CA ARG A 31 17.76 6.87 4.42
C ARG A 31 17.23 5.45 4.66
N PHE A 32 16.73 4.80 3.62
CA PHE A 32 16.26 3.42 3.68
C PHE A 32 17.38 2.45 4.10
N ARG A 33 18.58 2.57 3.52
CA ARG A 33 19.76 1.76 3.90
C ARG A 33 20.06 1.87 5.39
N LYS A 34 20.06 3.11 5.93
CA LYS A 34 20.27 3.36 7.36
C LYS A 34 19.18 2.70 8.22
N GLN A 35 17.91 2.84 7.81
CA GLN A 35 16.77 2.25 8.52
C GLN A 35 16.88 0.73 8.64
N ILE A 36 17.35 0.04 7.60
CA ILE A 36 17.48 -1.42 7.58
C ILE A 36 18.84 -1.91 8.11
N GLY A 37 19.68 -1.02 8.66
CA GLY A 37 20.99 -1.36 9.20
C GLY A 37 22.05 -1.74 8.15
N LEU A 38 21.87 -1.34 6.88
CA LEU A 38 22.81 -1.66 5.82
C LEU A 38 23.92 -0.60 5.71
N PRO A 39 25.21 -0.97 5.88
CA PRO A 39 26.31 -0.02 5.90
C PRO A 39 26.51 0.67 4.54
N SER A 40 27.04 1.90 4.56
CA SER A 40 27.31 2.72 3.36
C SER A 40 28.46 2.23 2.50
N THR A 41 29.24 1.25 2.98
CA THR A 41 30.41 0.68 2.29
C THR A 41 30.05 -0.10 1.03
N VAL A 42 28.81 -0.58 0.90
CA VAL A 42 28.32 -1.22 -0.33
C VAL A 42 27.96 -0.16 -1.36
N GLU A 43 28.47 -0.28 -2.58
CA GLU A 43 28.15 0.64 -3.67
C GLU A 43 26.65 0.59 -4.04
N ASN A 44 26.07 1.75 -4.33
CA ASN A 44 24.65 1.86 -4.68
C ASN A 44 24.29 1.06 -5.93
N GLU A 45 25.15 1.05 -6.96
CA GLU A 45 24.88 0.30 -8.19
C GLU A 45 24.78 -1.20 -7.89
N THR A 46 25.79 -1.77 -7.21
CA THR A 46 25.82 -3.18 -6.80
C THR A 46 24.55 -3.55 -6.02
N LEU A 47 24.14 -2.69 -5.09
CA LEU A 47 22.93 -2.85 -4.29
C LEU A 47 21.66 -2.91 -5.16
N LEU A 48 21.48 -1.90 -6.01
CA LEU A 48 20.32 -1.76 -6.86
C LEU A 48 20.22 -2.93 -7.86
N ARG A 49 21.36 -3.42 -8.39
CA ARG A 49 21.40 -4.62 -9.25
C ARG A 49 20.99 -5.88 -8.50
N ASN A 50 21.55 -6.09 -7.30
CA ASN A 50 21.22 -7.26 -6.47
C ASN A 50 19.74 -7.28 -6.05
N TRP A 51 19.15 -6.10 -5.84
CA TRP A 51 17.72 -5.93 -5.56
C TRP A 51 16.85 -5.93 -6.82
N ARG A 52 17.43 -6.14 -8.00
CA ARG A 52 16.75 -6.12 -9.31
C ARG A 52 16.05 -4.79 -9.60
N LEU A 53 16.50 -3.71 -8.98
CA LEU A 53 15.95 -2.37 -9.16
C LEU A 53 16.48 -1.69 -10.42
N ILE A 54 17.69 -2.03 -10.86
CA ILE A 54 18.25 -1.55 -12.14
C ILE A 54 18.74 -2.73 -12.99
N ARG A 55 18.74 -2.56 -14.31
CA ARG A 55 19.44 -3.47 -15.24
C ARG A 55 20.11 -2.68 -16.35
N GLU A 56 21.17 -3.25 -16.89
CA GLU A 56 21.89 -2.68 -18.03
C GLU A 56 21.24 -3.08 -19.35
N ARG A 57 20.97 -2.08 -20.20
CA ARG A 57 20.55 -2.21 -21.60
C ARG A 57 21.20 -1.09 -22.41
N GLU A 58 21.64 -1.41 -23.63
CA GLU A 58 22.23 -0.42 -24.54
C GLU A 58 23.38 0.39 -23.90
N ASN A 59 24.21 -0.29 -23.09
CA ASN A 59 25.32 0.29 -22.31
C ASN A 59 24.90 1.39 -21.32
N ARG A 60 23.65 1.36 -20.82
CA ARG A 60 23.13 2.27 -19.81
C ARG A 60 22.30 1.51 -18.77
N PHE A 61 22.27 2.02 -17.53
CA PHE A 61 21.41 1.49 -16.49
C PHE A 61 20.01 2.10 -16.59
N HIS A 62 19.02 1.21 -16.64
CA HIS A 62 17.61 1.56 -16.60
C HIS A 62 16.97 1.06 -15.30
N PRO A 63 16.18 1.90 -14.61
CA PRO A 63 15.43 1.47 -13.46
C PRO A 63 14.23 0.61 -13.87
N THR A 64 13.85 -0.27 -12.96
CA THR A 64 12.59 -1.01 -13.03
C THR A 64 11.43 -0.16 -12.50
N ILE A 65 10.19 -0.61 -12.76
CA ILE A 65 9.00 -0.02 -12.14
C ILE A 65 9.13 0.00 -10.62
N ALA A 66 9.60 -1.10 -10.00
CA ALA A 66 9.82 -1.17 -8.56
C ALA A 66 10.78 -0.08 -8.07
N ALA A 67 11.87 0.17 -8.79
CA ALA A 67 12.86 1.19 -8.41
C ALA A 67 12.26 2.60 -8.42
N ILE A 68 11.50 2.92 -9.46
CA ILE A 68 10.80 4.20 -9.57
C ILE A 68 9.75 4.34 -8.46
N LEU A 69 8.94 3.31 -8.20
CA LEU A 69 7.90 3.36 -7.17
C LEU A 69 8.47 3.47 -5.75
N LEU A 70 9.62 2.87 -5.46
CA LEU A 70 10.23 2.87 -4.13
C LEU A 70 11.12 4.10 -3.88
N PHE A 71 11.85 4.55 -4.91
CA PHE A 71 12.94 5.51 -4.77
C PHE A 71 12.96 6.60 -5.85
N GLY A 72 11.97 6.70 -6.73
CA GLY A 72 11.94 7.73 -7.76
C GLY A 72 11.74 9.15 -7.21
N TYR A 73 12.23 10.17 -7.92
CA TYR A 73 11.89 11.58 -7.62
C TYR A 73 10.42 11.89 -7.90
N GLU A 74 9.93 11.47 -9.06
CA GLU A 74 8.56 11.70 -9.51
C GLU A 74 7.97 10.40 -10.11
N PRO A 75 7.59 9.42 -9.27
CA PRO A 75 7.17 8.11 -9.77
C PRO A 75 5.99 8.18 -10.74
N GLN A 76 5.09 9.14 -10.53
CA GLN A 76 3.89 9.34 -11.34
C GLN A 76 4.18 9.87 -12.75
N SER A 77 5.37 10.44 -13.02
CA SER A 77 5.80 10.78 -14.38
C SER A 77 6.02 9.53 -15.26
N PHE A 78 6.29 8.37 -14.63
CA PHE A 78 6.48 7.09 -15.31
C PHE A 78 5.30 6.12 -15.11
N VAL A 79 4.61 6.22 -13.97
CA VAL A 79 3.46 5.38 -13.62
C VAL A 79 2.29 6.28 -13.18
N PRO A 80 1.56 6.93 -14.11
CA PRO A 80 0.64 8.04 -13.80
C PRO A 80 -0.51 7.72 -12.84
N TYR A 81 -0.90 6.46 -12.77
CA TYR A 81 -2.00 5.99 -11.91
C TYR A 81 -1.53 5.32 -10.60
N ALA A 82 -0.22 5.33 -10.34
CA ALA A 82 0.33 4.87 -9.06
C ALA A 82 0.19 5.95 -7.98
N TYR A 83 -1.04 6.28 -7.60
CA TYR A 83 -1.35 7.22 -6.52
C TYR A 83 -2.55 6.73 -5.70
N ILE A 84 -2.77 7.34 -4.53
CA ILE A 84 -4.00 7.16 -3.74
C ILE A 84 -4.88 8.40 -3.92
N SER A 85 -6.11 8.19 -4.38
CA SER A 85 -7.17 9.20 -4.36
C SER A 85 -7.93 9.06 -3.03
N ALA A 86 -7.65 9.94 -2.08
CA ALA A 86 -8.28 9.94 -0.76
C ALA A 86 -9.41 10.97 -0.70
N ALA A 87 -10.54 10.61 -0.08
CA ALA A 87 -11.65 11.54 0.13
C ALA A 87 -12.40 11.25 1.44
N ARG A 88 -12.76 12.32 2.14
CA ARG A 88 -13.72 12.29 3.25
C ARG A 88 -15.09 12.64 2.69
N ILE A 89 -16.04 11.73 2.83
CA ILE A 89 -17.41 11.89 2.33
C ILE A 89 -18.34 11.87 3.56
N PRO A 90 -18.99 12.99 3.91
CA PRO A 90 -19.97 13.02 5.00
C PRO A 90 -21.14 12.07 4.74
N GLY A 91 -21.70 11.48 5.80
CA GLY A 91 -22.77 10.50 5.70
C GLY A 91 -22.28 9.14 5.19
N THR A 92 -23.22 8.35 4.69
CA THR A 92 -23.01 6.96 4.24
C THR A 92 -23.20 6.76 2.74
N ASP A 93 -23.75 7.77 2.05
CA ASP A 93 -24.06 7.75 0.62
C ASP A 93 -22.83 8.14 -0.23
N PRO A 94 -22.32 7.23 -1.08
CA PRO A 94 -21.23 7.50 -2.02
C PRO A 94 -21.49 8.62 -3.03
N ALA A 95 -22.76 9.00 -3.26
CA ALA A 95 -23.11 10.13 -4.14
C ALA A 95 -22.92 11.50 -3.46
N THR A 96 -22.68 11.53 -2.15
CA THR A 96 -22.43 12.78 -1.41
C THR A 96 -21.10 13.40 -1.85
N PRO A 97 -21.04 14.70 -2.16
CA PRO A 97 -19.79 15.38 -2.46
C PRO A 97 -18.78 15.27 -1.30
N PRO A 98 -17.49 15.05 -1.60
CA PRO A 98 -16.48 14.98 -0.55
C PRO A 98 -16.31 16.33 0.15
N SER A 99 -16.19 16.32 1.48
CA SER A 99 -15.87 17.51 2.28
C SER A 99 -14.37 17.81 2.29
N ASP A 100 -13.54 16.80 2.07
CA ASP A 100 -12.10 16.93 1.87
C ASP A 100 -11.62 15.86 0.88
N GLY A 101 -10.60 16.18 0.11
CA GLY A 101 -10.05 15.32 -0.92
C GLY A 101 -8.57 15.57 -1.13
N LYS A 102 -7.79 14.50 -1.24
CA LYS A 102 -6.34 14.58 -1.44
C LYS A 102 -5.88 13.54 -2.46
N ARG A 103 -5.11 14.01 -3.44
CA ARG A 103 -4.30 13.14 -4.30
C ARG A 103 -2.95 12.92 -3.61
N ILE A 104 -2.64 11.67 -3.25
CA ILE A 104 -1.45 11.28 -2.51
C ILE A 104 -0.48 10.59 -3.46
N GLU A 105 0.67 11.22 -3.69
CA GLU A 105 1.68 10.85 -4.70
C GLU A 105 3.08 10.70 -4.06
N GLY A 106 4.10 10.49 -4.89
CA GLY A 106 5.46 10.20 -4.47
C GLY A 106 5.75 8.70 -4.45
N THR A 107 6.71 8.30 -3.62
CA THR A 107 7.09 6.89 -3.48
C THR A 107 6.04 6.13 -2.68
N LEU A 108 5.99 4.80 -2.80
CA LEU A 108 5.02 4.01 -2.05
C LEU A 108 5.18 4.17 -0.53
N PHE A 109 6.40 4.43 -0.04
CA PHE A 109 6.65 4.73 1.36
C PHE A 109 6.02 6.06 1.79
N SER A 110 6.21 7.14 1.01
CA SER A 110 5.58 8.42 1.33
C SER A 110 4.07 8.35 1.21
N MET A 111 3.55 7.61 0.23
CA MET A 111 2.11 7.39 0.07
C MET A 111 1.50 6.66 1.27
N ALA A 112 2.19 5.65 1.82
CA ALA A 112 1.74 4.95 3.02
C ALA A 112 1.68 5.88 4.24
N GLU A 113 2.71 6.71 4.43
CA GLU A 113 2.76 7.70 5.51
C GLU A 113 1.65 8.75 5.38
N ASP A 114 1.48 9.30 4.17
CA ASP A 114 0.51 10.35 3.87
C ASP A 114 -0.94 9.87 3.97
N ALA A 115 -1.22 8.65 3.52
CA ALA A 115 -2.52 8.01 3.72
C ALA A 115 -2.80 7.82 5.21
N GLY A 116 -1.81 7.39 6.00
CA GLY A 116 -1.90 7.33 7.45
C GLY A 116 -2.20 8.69 8.09
N ARG A 117 -1.56 9.77 7.63
CA ARG A 117 -1.84 11.14 8.07
C ARG A 117 -3.27 11.57 7.73
N PHE A 118 -3.74 11.28 6.52
CA PHE A 118 -5.10 11.60 6.09
C PHE A 118 -6.15 10.85 6.94
N LEU A 119 -5.92 9.56 7.20
CA LEU A 119 -6.78 8.75 8.08
C LEU A 119 -6.81 9.32 9.50
N ARG A 120 -5.66 9.64 10.09
CA ARG A 120 -5.58 10.23 11.43
C ARG A 120 -6.21 11.60 11.54
N LEU A 121 -6.32 12.35 10.45
CA LEU A 121 -7.02 13.64 10.45
C LEU A 121 -8.54 13.47 10.55
N HIS A 122 -9.08 12.43 9.88
CA HIS A 122 -10.52 12.24 9.69
C HIS A 122 -11.16 11.17 10.59
N LEU A 123 -10.35 10.39 11.31
CA LEU A 123 -10.78 9.33 12.25
C LEU A 123 -10.56 9.69 13.73
N GLN A 124 -10.33 10.97 14.05
CA GLN A 124 -10.20 11.38 15.45
C GLN A 124 -11.56 11.32 16.14
N VAL A 125 -11.58 10.71 17.33
CA VAL A 125 -12.73 10.75 18.22
C VAL A 125 -12.72 12.08 18.97
N ALA A 126 -13.90 12.68 19.17
CA ALA A 126 -14.06 13.80 20.08
C ALA A 126 -13.47 13.44 21.45
N HIS A 127 -12.76 14.37 22.09
CA HIS A 127 -12.16 14.16 23.41
C HIS A 127 -13.18 13.60 24.40
N LYS A 128 -13.06 12.31 24.73
CA LYS A 128 -13.82 11.72 25.83
C LYS A 128 -12.99 11.88 27.09
N ILE A 129 -13.45 12.70 28.02
CA ILE A 129 -12.81 12.86 29.32
C ILE A 129 -13.26 11.67 30.17
N GLU A 130 -12.40 10.67 30.35
CA GLU A 130 -12.59 9.62 31.35
C GLU A 130 -11.52 9.80 32.44
N GLY A 131 -11.92 10.28 33.62
CA GLY A 131 -11.00 10.59 34.72
C GLY A 131 -10.27 11.92 34.56
N PHE A 132 -9.03 12.00 35.06
CA PHE A 132 -8.19 13.21 35.00
C PHE A 132 -7.36 13.34 33.71
N GLU A 133 -7.41 12.33 32.82
CA GLU A 133 -6.65 12.33 31.58
C GLU A 133 -7.59 12.17 30.37
N PRO A 134 -7.52 13.05 29.36
CA PRO A 134 -8.24 12.83 28.11
C PRO A 134 -7.55 11.71 27.32
N GLU A 135 -8.15 10.52 27.26
CA GLU A 135 -7.68 9.46 26.36
C GLU A 135 -8.37 9.60 24.99
N SER A 136 -7.63 10.10 23.99
CA SER A 136 -8.07 10.06 22.59
C SER A 136 -7.62 8.74 21.97
N HIS A 137 -8.56 7.80 21.80
CA HIS A 137 -8.33 6.60 21.02
C HIS A 137 -8.87 6.81 19.60
N PRO A 138 -8.10 6.51 18.54
CA PRO A 138 -8.62 6.54 17.18
C PRO A 138 -9.76 5.53 17.03
N GLU A 139 -10.77 5.90 16.25
CA GLU A 139 -12.00 5.12 16.11
C GLU A 139 -11.76 3.71 15.52
N LEU A 140 -10.70 3.59 14.72
CA LEU A 140 -10.19 2.35 14.17
C LEU A 140 -8.73 2.14 14.63
N PRO A 141 -8.31 0.89 14.92
CA PRO A 141 -6.93 0.61 15.30
C PRO A 141 -5.94 1.01 14.21
N GLU A 142 -4.86 1.72 14.60
CA GLU A 142 -3.82 2.15 13.66
C GLU A 142 -3.18 0.96 12.91
N VAL A 143 -3.07 -0.20 13.56
CA VAL A 143 -2.60 -1.44 12.93
C VAL A 143 -3.49 -1.85 11.76
N ALA A 144 -4.82 -1.81 11.92
CA ALA A 144 -5.77 -2.17 10.86
C ALA A 144 -5.68 -1.21 9.67
N LEU A 145 -5.59 0.08 9.96
CA LEU A 145 -5.45 1.14 8.97
C LEU A 145 -4.15 1.00 8.17
N ARG A 146 -3.02 0.87 8.88
CA ARG A 146 -1.69 0.71 8.30
C ARG A 146 -1.63 -0.52 7.40
N GLU A 147 -2.10 -1.66 7.88
CA GLU A 147 -2.04 -2.91 7.12
C GLU A 147 -2.93 -2.90 5.88
N THR A 148 -4.12 -2.29 5.98
CA THR A 148 -5.03 -2.16 4.84
C THR A 148 -4.40 -1.30 3.73
N ILE A 149 -3.80 -0.15 4.09
CA ILE A 149 -3.11 0.72 3.13
C ILE A 149 -1.88 0.04 2.52
N VAL A 150 -1.03 -0.55 3.35
CA VAL A 150 0.18 -1.21 2.89
C VAL A 150 -0.16 -2.39 1.97
N ASN A 151 -1.15 -3.21 2.32
CA ASN A 151 -1.62 -4.30 1.46
C ASN A 151 -2.15 -3.76 0.13
N ALA A 152 -2.92 -2.67 0.15
CA ALA A 152 -3.41 -2.04 -1.06
C ALA A 152 -2.29 -1.57 -1.98
N LEU A 153 -1.17 -1.07 -1.44
CA LEU A 153 0.01 -0.65 -2.20
C LEU A 153 0.78 -1.84 -2.77
N VAL A 154 1.18 -2.80 -1.93
CA VAL A 154 2.10 -3.88 -2.35
C VAL A 154 1.39 -4.96 -3.18
N HIS A 155 0.07 -5.11 -3.08
CA HIS A 155 -0.70 -6.06 -3.89
C HIS A 155 -1.44 -5.42 -5.07
N ARG A 156 -1.28 -4.11 -5.31
CA ARG A 156 -1.89 -3.41 -6.44
C ARG A 156 -1.45 -3.99 -7.78
N ASP A 157 -2.37 -4.06 -8.73
CA ASP A 157 -2.04 -4.26 -10.13
C ASP A 157 -1.54 -2.96 -10.78
N TYR A 158 -0.22 -2.86 -10.94
CA TYR A 158 0.42 -1.68 -11.55
C TYR A 158 0.25 -1.57 -13.08
N THR A 159 -0.41 -2.53 -13.72
CA THR A 159 -0.78 -2.44 -15.14
C THR A 159 -2.08 -1.69 -15.38
N ILE A 160 -2.90 -1.50 -14.34
CA ILE A 160 -4.22 -0.88 -14.46
C ILE A 160 -4.13 0.63 -14.29
N SER A 161 -4.72 1.37 -15.23
CA SER A 161 -4.84 2.82 -15.26
C SER A 161 -5.94 3.36 -14.32
N ALA A 162 -5.88 2.99 -13.04
CA ALA A 162 -6.79 3.47 -12.00
C ALA A 162 -6.05 3.61 -10.66
N PRO A 163 -6.27 4.65 -9.86
CA PRO A 163 -5.60 4.80 -8.56
C PRO A 163 -6.16 3.83 -7.52
N ILE A 164 -5.44 3.69 -6.40
CA ILE A 164 -6.09 3.20 -5.16
C ILE A 164 -7.07 4.29 -4.71
N ARG A 165 -8.26 3.91 -4.30
CA ARG A 165 -9.25 4.84 -3.74
C ARG A 165 -9.40 4.59 -2.26
N LEU A 166 -9.26 5.66 -1.47
CA LEU A 166 -9.45 5.65 -0.03
C LEU A 166 -10.64 6.57 0.30
N PHE A 167 -11.73 5.98 0.77
CA PHE A 167 -12.93 6.72 1.17
C PHE A 167 -13.16 6.62 2.67
N ILE A 168 -13.51 7.74 3.29
CA ILE A 168 -13.89 7.80 4.70
C ILE A 168 -15.33 8.28 4.76
N PHE A 169 -16.24 7.38 5.11
CA PHE A 169 -17.67 7.64 5.39
C PHE A 169 -17.92 7.68 6.88
N ASP A 170 -19.08 8.14 7.31
CA ASP A 170 -19.43 8.21 8.74
C ASP A 170 -19.53 6.81 9.38
N ASP A 171 -19.86 5.79 8.58
CA ASP A 171 -20.10 4.42 9.03
C ASP A 171 -19.00 3.42 8.63
N ARG A 172 -18.05 3.81 7.78
CA ARG A 172 -16.94 2.94 7.34
C ARG A 172 -15.77 3.69 6.69
N VAL A 173 -14.64 3.00 6.60
CA VAL A 173 -13.53 3.35 5.70
C VAL A 173 -13.48 2.30 4.59
N GLU A 174 -13.37 2.73 3.33
CA GLU A 174 -13.19 1.84 2.19
C GLU A 174 -11.82 2.05 1.54
N VAL A 175 -11.08 0.98 1.34
CA VAL A 175 -9.85 0.98 0.53
C VAL A 175 -10.07 0.07 -0.68
N ARG A 176 -10.11 0.68 -1.86
CA ARG A 176 -10.35 0.00 -3.14
C ARG A 176 -9.04 -0.03 -3.92
N SER A 177 -8.48 -1.22 -4.12
CA SER A 177 -7.21 -1.41 -4.83
C SER A 177 -7.45 -2.05 -6.21
N PRO A 178 -6.88 -1.48 -7.29
CA PRO A 178 -6.97 -2.07 -8.63
C PRO A 178 -6.35 -3.46 -8.71
N GLY A 179 -7.06 -4.36 -9.38
CA GLY A 179 -6.68 -5.73 -9.63
C GLY A 179 -7.64 -6.75 -9.03
N VAL A 180 -7.48 -8.00 -9.46
CA VAL A 180 -8.18 -9.16 -8.92
C VAL A 180 -7.25 -9.98 -8.01
N LEU A 181 -7.79 -10.95 -7.27
CA LEU A 181 -6.94 -11.93 -6.59
C LEU A 181 -6.18 -12.77 -7.63
N PRO A 182 -4.93 -13.20 -7.34
CA PRO A 182 -4.24 -14.18 -8.17
C PRO A 182 -5.12 -15.42 -8.39
N ASN A 183 -5.04 -16.05 -9.56
CA ASN A 183 -5.92 -17.16 -9.96
C ASN A 183 -5.93 -18.35 -8.97
N THR A 184 -4.90 -18.48 -8.14
CA THR A 184 -4.74 -19.53 -7.13
C THR A 184 -5.21 -19.12 -5.72
N VAL A 185 -5.77 -17.93 -5.56
CA VAL A 185 -6.17 -17.34 -4.27
C VAL A 185 -7.66 -17.04 -4.28
N THR A 186 -8.38 -17.56 -3.28
CA THR A 186 -9.78 -17.24 -3.04
C THR A 186 -9.92 -16.22 -1.90
N LEU A 187 -11.08 -15.56 -1.81
CA LEU A 187 -11.39 -14.67 -0.68
C LEU A 187 -11.36 -15.41 0.66
N ASP A 188 -11.80 -16.68 0.69
CA ASP A 188 -11.76 -17.49 1.91
C ASP A 188 -10.32 -17.78 2.35
N MET A 189 -9.43 -18.10 1.40
CA MET A 189 -8.01 -18.27 1.70
C MET A 189 -7.39 -16.98 2.24
N VAL A 190 -7.78 -15.82 1.70
CA VAL A 190 -7.34 -14.52 2.25
C VAL A 190 -7.85 -14.37 3.69
N LYS A 191 -9.14 -14.55 3.94
CA LYS A 191 -9.75 -14.41 5.28
C LYS A 191 -9.19 -15.39 6.31
N SER A 192 -8.75 -16.58 5.88
CA SER A 192 -8.12 -17.58 6.74
C SER A 192 -6.59 -17.42 6.88
N GLY A 193 -5.98 -16.41 6.24
CA GLY A 193 -4.52 -16.20 6.27
C GLY A 193 -3.72 -17.24 5.49
N LEU A 194 -4.37 -18.02 4.61
CA LEU A 194 -3.76 -19.07 3.79
C LEU A 194 -3.30 -18.54 2.42
N ALA A 195 -3.62 -17.29 2.08
CA ALA A 195 -3.23 -16.65 0.83
C ALA A 195 -1.81 -16.06 0.92
N HIS A 196 -0.81 -16.83 0.48
CA HIS A 196 0.59 -16.37 0.39
C HIS A 196 1.05 -16.29 -1.07
N VAL A 197 0.34 -15.50 -1.89
CA VAL A 197 0.72 -15.23 -3.29
C VAL A 197 0.95 -13.73 -3.46
N LEU A 198 2.21 -13.38 -3.70
CA LEU A 198 2.64 -12.00 -3.87
C LEU A 198 2.57 -11.60 -5.35
N ARG A 199 1.82 -10.55 -5.64
CA ARG A 199 1.78 -9.95 -6.99
C ARG A 199 3.05 -9.17 -7.30
N ASN A 200 3.55 -8.44 -6.31
CA ASN A 200 4.75 -7.62 -6.40
C ASN A 200 5.76 -8.04 -5.28
N PRO A 201 6.45 -9.18 -5.42
CA PRO A 201 7.42 -9.66 -4.43
C PRO A 201 8.54 -8.67 -4.07
N ILE A 202 9.05 -7.88 -5.02
CA ILE A 202 10.09 -6.88 -4.75
C ILE A 202 9.50 -5.80 -3.88
N LEU A 203 8.40 -5.15 -4.28
CA LEU A 203 7.74 -4.14 -3.46
C LEU A 203 7.44 -4.68 -2.05
N TYR A 204 6.86 -5.87 -1.96
CA TYR A 204 6.58 -6.52 -0.67
C TYR A 204 7.84 -6.71 0.18
N SER A 205 8.95 -7.18 -0.40
CA SER A 205 10.21 -7.39 0.31
C SER A 205 10.79 -6.08 0.87
N PHE A 206 10.61 -4.96 0.18
CA PHE A 206 11.08 -3.65 0.65
C PHE A 206 10.23 -3.13 1.81
N PHE A 207 8.90 -3.34 1.74
CA PHE A 207 8.01 -3.04 2.87
C PHE A 207 8.30 -3.95 4.08
N ASN A 208 8.68 -5.21 3.87
CA ASN A 208 9.08 -6.11 4.94
C ASN A 208 10.35 -5.58 5.64
N ARG A 209 11.40 -5.26 4.85
CA ARG A 209 12.65 -4.69 5.37
C ARG A 209 12.42 -3.37 6.11
N ALA A 210 11.42 -2.58 5.69
CA ALA A 210 11.01 -1.36 6.38
C ALA A 210 10.24 -1.60 7.70
N GLY A 211 9.86 -2.84 8.01
CA GLY A 211 9.00 -3.18 9.17
C GLY A 211 7.51 -2.86 8.96
N LEU A 212 7.08 -2.64 7.72
CA LEU A 212 5.71 -2.28 7.37
C LEU A 212 4.82 -3.48 7.07
N VAL A 213 5.40 -4.62 6.68
CA VAL A 213 4.72 -5.92 6.59
C VAL A 213 5.50 -7.02 7.30
N THR A 214 4.86 -8.18 7.48
CA THR A 214 5.46 -9.38 8.07
C THR A 214 5.27 -10.58 7.15
N ASP A 215 6.30 -11.40 6.92
CA ASP A 215 6.25 -12.57 6.02
C ASP A 215 5.29 -13.69 6.45
N THR A 216 4.69 -13.57 7.64
CA THR A 216 3.83 -14.61 8.23
C THR A 216 2.48 -14.77 7.52
N GLY A 217 2.11 -13.91 6.57
CA GLY A 217 0.80 -13.94 5.90
C GLY A 217 -0.38 -13.53 6.79
N ASN A 218 -0.12 -13.21 8.06
CA ASN A 218 -1.16 -12.97 9.07
C ASN A 218 -1.67 -11.53 9.11
N GLY A 219 -1.25 -10.66 8.19
CA GLY A 219 -1.67 -9.25 8.20
C GLY A 219 -3.19 -9.11 8.19
N ILE A 220 -3.86 -9.80 7.26
CA ILE A 220 -5.32 -9.70 7.19
C ILE A 220 -6.05 -10.26 8.43
N LEU A 221 -5.48 -11.29 9.08
CA LEU A 221 -6.00 -11.80 10.35
C LEU A 221 -5.88 -10.77 11.49
N ARG A 222 -4.79 -9.99 11.51
CA ARG A 222 -4.62 -8.88 12.47
C ARG A 222 -5.61 -7.76 12.19
N VAL A 223 -5.85 -7.41 10.93
CA VAL A 223 -6.92 -6.47 10.55
C VAL A 223 -8.27 -6.96 11.06
N ILE A 224 -8.67 -8.20 10.74
CA ILE A 224 -9.96 -8.78 11.15
C ILE A 224 -10.12 -8.74 12.67
N ARG A 225 -9.13 -9.25 13.40
CA ARG A 225 -9.17 -9.29 14.87
C ARG A 225 -9.24 -7.90 15.48
N SER A 226 -8.33 -7.01 15.10
CA SER A 226 -8.25 -5.67 15.71
C SER A 226 -9.50 -4.83 15.44
N VAL A 227 -10.07 -4.91 14.24
CA VAL A 227 -11.32 -4.21 13.91
C VAL A 227 -12.48 -4.80 14.70
N LYS A 228 -12.60 -6.13 14.76
CA LYS A 228 -13.65 -6.80 15.56
C LYS A 228 -13.57 -6.42 17.04
N ASP A 229 -12.37 -6.40 17.61
CA ASP A 229 -12.14 -6.03 19.01
C ASP A 229 -12.51 -4.54 19.26
N ALA A 230 -12.23 -3.65 18.31
CA ALA A 230 -12.51 -2.22 18.46
C ALA A 230 -13.99 -1.85 18.26
N VAL A 231 -14.64 -2.40 17.23
CA VAL A 231 -15.99 -1.97 16.79
C VAL A 231 -17.08 -3.04 16.89
N GLY A 232 -16.75 -4.27 17.27
CA GLY A 232 -17.71 -5.38 17.39
C GLY A 232 -18.18 -5.97 16.06
N ARG A 233 -17.64 -5.51 14.93
CA ARG A 233 -17.95 -5.97 13.58
C ARG A 233 -16.66 -6.34 12.85
N GLU A 234 -16.72 -7.35 12.00
CA GLU A 234 -15.58 -7.75 11.17
C GLU A 234 -15.49 -6.85 9.92
N PRO A 235 -14.28 -6.62 9.40
CA PRO A 235 -14.11 -5.93 8.12
C PRO A 235 -14.58 -6.82 6.98
N GLU A 236 -15.13 -6.21 5.94
CA GLU A 236 -15.51 -6.93 4.73
C GLU A 236 -14.39 -6.86 3.70
N ILE A 237 -14.11 -7.98 3.05
CA ILE A 237 -13.19 -8.07 1.92
C ILE A 237 -14.00 -8.64 0.76
N LYS A 238 -14.13 -7.88 -0.32
CA LYS A 238 -14.94 -8.23 -1.48
C LYS A 238 -14.23 -7.91 -2.78
N LEU A 239 -14.67 -8.57 -3.85
CA LEU A 239 -14.28 -8.28 -5.22
C LEU A 239 -15.42 -7.53 -5.90
N GLU A 240 -15.12 -6.35 -6.42
CA GLU A 240 -16.07 -5.53 -7.17
C GLU A 240 -15.46 -5.17 -8.52
N GLY A 241 -15.94 -5.82 -9.59
CA GLY A 241 -15.30 -5.70 -10.90
C GLY A 241 -13.83 -6.16 -10.84
N ASN A 242 -12.91 -5.29 -11.26
CA ASN A 242 -11.47 -5.51 -11.21
C ASN A 242 -10.82 -4.83 -10.00
N GLU A 243 -11.47 -4.83 -8.85
CA GLU A 243 -10.95 -4.24 -7.62
C GLU A 243 -11.11 -5.17 -6.42
N VAL A 244 -10.09 -5.17 -5.56
CA VAL A 244 -10.18 -5.68 -4.20
C VAL A 244 -10.62 -4.53 -3.30
N VAL A 245 -11.74 -4.70 -2.61
CA VAL A 245 -12.29 -3.69 -1.70
C VAL A 245 -12.23 -4.21 -0.27
N VAL A 246 -11.56 -3.46 0.59
CA VAL A 246 -11.56 -3.69 2.04
C VAL A 246 -12.42 -2.60 2.70
N VAL A 247 -13.44 -3.01 3.44
CA VAL A 247 -14.36 -2.14 4.18
C VAL A 247 -14.11 -2.33 5.67
N LEU A 248 -13.69 -1.26 6.34
CA LEU A 248 -13.48 -1.23 7.78
C LEU A 248 -14.69 -0.53 8.42
N PRO A 249 -15.58 -1.24 9.13
CA PRO A 249 -16.73 -0.62 9.79
C PRO A 249 -16.31 0.37 10.88
N ARG A 250 -16.98 1.52 10.94
CA ARG A 250 -16.80 2.58 11.94
C ARG A 250 -17.94 2.56 12.95
N LYS A 251 -17.69 2.80 14.23
CA LYS A 251 -18.81 2.97 15.19
C LYS A 251 -19.55 4.22 14.76
N ALA A 252 -20.86 4.12 14.54
CA ALA A 252 -21.68 5.30 14.34
C ALA A 252 -21.38 6.26 15.49
N GLY A 253 -21.03 7.51 15.16
CA GLY A 253 -20.89 8.54 16.18
C GLY A 253 -22.16 8.52 17.01
N ALA A 254 -22.04 8.34 18.32
CA ALA A 254 -23.14 8.65 19.21
C ALA A 254 -23.40 10.14 19.02
N GLU A 255 -24.51 10.48 18.37
CA GLU A 255 -25.06 11.84 18.36
C GLU A 255 -25.27 12.34 19.80
#